data_AF-A0A182VBK0-F1
#
_entry.id   AF-A0A182VBK0-F1
#
_cell.length_a   1.000
_cell.length_b   1.000
_cell.length_c   1.000
_cell.angle_alpha   90.00
_cell.angle_beta   90.00
_cell.angle_gamma   90.00
#
_symmetry.space_group_name_H-M   'P 1'
#
loop_
_entity.id
_entity.type
_entity.pdbx_description
1 polymer ?
#
loop_
_entity_poly.entity_id
_entity_poly.type
_entity_poly.pdbx_seq_one_letter_code
_entity_poly.pdbx_strand_id
1 'polypeptide(L)' 'MKFLWFITFLLALVGMIAGDACPKGFKSQNNKCVTQRPVHGDCPKGSTYSAKVNLCVHN' A
#
# COMPACT_ATOMS: atom_id res chain seq x y z
N MET A 1 7.86 -4.96 38.16
CA MET A 1 9.00 -5.18 37.23
C MET A 1 8.88 -6.38 36.28
N LYS A 2 7.79 -7.20 36.29
CA LYS A 2 7.67 -8.41 35.43
C LYS A 2 6.91 -8.18 34.10
N PHE A 3 6.01 -7.19 34.06
CA PHE A 3 5.14 -6.91 32.89
C PHE A 3 5.80 -6.08 31.79
N LEU A 4 6.91 -5.41 32.08
CA LEU A 4 7.63 -4.58 31.09
C LEU A 4 8.10 -5.40 29.89
N TRP A 5 8.52 -6.65 30.13
CA TRP A 5 8.98 -7.56 29.08
C TRP A 5 7.84 -8.06 28.18
N PHE A 6 6.64 -8.25 28.75
CA PHE A 6 5.45 -8.58 27.95
C PHE A 6 5.04 -7.41 27.06
N ILE A 7 5.15 -6.18 27.55
CA ILE A 7 4.83 -4.97 26.79
C ILE A 7 5.83 -4.79 25.64
N THR A 8 7.12 -5.01 25.86
CA THR A 8 8.11 -4.94 24.78
C THR A 8 7.93 -6.05 23.74
N PHE A 9 7.54 -7.26 24.17
CA PHE A 9 7.22 -8.36 23.27
C PHE A 9 5.97 -8.06 22.42
N LEU A 10 4.94 -7.47 23.02
CA LEU A 10 3.73 -7.03 22.31
C LEU A 10 4.02 -5.91 21.30
N LEU A 11 4.82 -4.90 21.66
CA LEU A 11 5.19 -3.82 20.74
C LEU A 11 6.00 -4.33 19.53
N ALA A 12 6.88 -5.31 19.72
CA ALA A 12 7.64 -5.92 18.63
C ALA A 12 6.74 -6.66 17.63
N LEU A 13 5.64 -7.25 18.10
CA LEU A 13 4.67 -7.98 17.27
C LEU A 13 3.80 -7.04 16.42
N VAL A 14 3.50 -5.84 16.92
CA VAL A 14 2.66 -4.84 16.24
C VAL A 14 3.42 -4.05 15.18
N GLY A 15 4.76 -3.96 15.28
CA GLY A 15 5.60 -3.21 14.34
C GLY A 15 5.62 -3.75 12.90
N MET A 16 5.17 -4.98 12.65
CA MET A 16 5.20 -5.62 11.33
C MET A 16 3.96 -5.35 10.46
N ILE A 17 2.99 -4.54 10.92
CA ILE A 17 1.71 -4.33 10.19
C ILE A 17 1.72 -3.03 9.36
N ALA A 18 2.85 -2.31 9.32
CA ALA A 18 3.04 -1.16 8.45
C ALA A 18 3.29 -1.63 7.00
N GLY A 19 2.24 -2.14 6.35
CA GLY A 19 2.25 -2.49 4.93
C GLY A 19 2.53 -1.27 4.05
N ASP A 20 3.20 -1.52 2.93
CA ASP A 20 3.66 -0.55 1.93
C ASP A 20 2.74 0.67 1.80
N ALA A 21 3.24 1.83 2.24
CA ALA A 21 2.52 3.10 2.19
C ALA A 21 2.43 3.58 0.74
N CYS A 22 1.37 3.19 0.04
CA CYS A 22 1.09 3.69 -1.28
C CYS A 22 0.86 5.22 -1.26
N PRO A 23 1.27 5.94 -2.32
CA PRO A 23 1.03 7.36 -2.41
C PRO A 23 -0.48 7.67 -2.39
N LYS A 24 -0.80 8.89 -1.95
CA LYS A 24 -2.20 9.33 -1.77
C LYS A 24 -2.99 9.15 -3.07
N GLY A 25 -4.11 8.42 -2.99
CA GLY A 25 -4.95 8.09 -4.15
C GLY A 25 -4.64 6.72 -4.79
N PHE A 26 -3.63 6.01 -4.30
CA PHE A 26 -3.35 4.62 -4.68
C PHE A 26 -3.67 3.68 -3.51
N LYS A 27 -4.13 2.47 -3.84
CA LYS A 27 -4.40 1.38 -2.91
C LYS A 27 -3.35 0.29 -3.10
N SER A 28 -2.90 -0.32 -2.01
CA SER A 28 -2.05 -1.50 -2.11
C SER A 28 -2.90 -2.70 -2.55
N GLN A 29 -2.55 -3.31 -3.68
CA GLN A 29 -3.16 -4.53 -4.21
C GLN A 29 -2.06 -5.39 -4.83
N ASN A 30 -1.94 -6.66 -4.40
CA ASN A 30 -0.89 -7.58 -4.86
C ASN A 30 0.53 -6.99 -4.80
N ASN A 31 0.88 -6.40 -3.65
CA ASN A 31 2.21 -5.78 -3.44
C ASN A 31 2.54 -4.64 -4.43
N LYS A 32 1.52 -4.04 -5.05
CA LYS A 32 1.63 -2.92 -5.99
C LYS A 32 0.65 -1.83 -5.58
N CYS A 33 1.01 -0.59 -5.85
CA CYS A 33 0.12 0.54 -5.64
C CYS A 33 -0.73 0.76 -6.90
N VAL A 34 -2.05 0.58 -6.80
CA VAL A 34 -2.98 0.67 -7.93
C VAL A 34 -4.05 1.72 -7.70
N THR A 35 -4.57 2.29 -8.77
CA THR A 35 -5.72 3.21 -8.72
C THR A 35 -6.64 2.99 -9.93
N GLN A 36 -7.88 3.46 -9.82
CA GLN A 36 -8.84 3.36 -10.92
C GLN A 36 -8.40 4.25 -12.09
N ARG A 37 -8.68 3.77 -13.30
CA ARG A 37 -8.49 4.57 -14.51
C ARG A 37 -9.43 5.78 -14.45
N PRO A 38 -8.95 7.01 -14.71
CA PRO A 38 -9.83 8.15 -14.87
C PRO A 38 -10.77 7.95 -16.08
N VAL A 39 -11.98 8.54 -16.02
CA VAL A 39 -12.95 8.48 -17.13
C VAL A 39 -12.39 9.18 -18.37
N HIS A 40 -11.73 10.32 -18.16
CA HIS A 40 -11.09 11.13 -19.19
C HIS A 40 -9.60 11.30 -18.88
N GLY A 41 -8.75 11.10 -19.88
CA GLY A 41 -7.31 11.28 -19.78
C GLY A 41 -6.52 10.00 -19.43
N ASP A 42 -5.22 10.20 -19.21
CA ASP A 42 -4.25 9.16 -18.89
C ASP A 42 -4.13 8.88 -17.40
N CYS A 43 -3.51 7.75 -17.06
CA CYS A 43 -3.20 7.40 -15.68
C CYS A 43 -2.36 8.50 -14.98
N PRO A 44 -2.53 8.68 -13.66
CA PRO A 44 -1.79 9.68 -12.90
C PRO A 44 -0.27 9.53 -13.06
N LYS A 45 0.48 10.65 -12.91
CA LYS A 45 1.94 10.67 -13.11
C LYS A 45 2.65 9.59 -12.28
N GLY A 46 3.59 8.89 -12.92
CA GLY A 46 4.30 7.77 -12.30
C GLY A 46 3.49 6.46 -12.23
N SER A 47 2.33 6.40 -12.90
CA SER A 47 1.58 5.15 -13.04
C SER A 47 1.31 4.80 -14.50
N THR A 48 1.22 3.51 -14.79
CA THR A 48 0.98 2.98 -16.13
C THR A 48 -0.29 2.15 -16.13
N TYR A 49 -1.11 2.30 -17.16
CA TYR A 49 -2.31 1.48 -17.32
C TYR A 49 -1.91 0.03 -17.58
N SER A 50 -2.44 -0.89 -16.78
CA SER A 50 -2.28 -2.32 -16.98
C SER A 50 -3.61 -2.94 -17.39
N ALA A 51 -3.68 -3.38 -18.65
CA ALA A 51 -4.87 -4.05 -19.20
C ALA A 51 -5.21 -5.36 -18.47
N LYS A 52 -4.21 -6.01 -17.84
CA LYS A 52 -4.41 -7.25 -17.07
C LYS A 52 -5.32 -7.06 -15.86
N VAL A 53 -5.23 -5.91 -15.21
CA VAL A 53 -6.00 -5.59 -14.00
C VAL A 53 -7.02 -4.49 -14.22
N ASN A 54 -7.07 -3.90 -15.43
CA ASN A 54 -7.90 -2.73 -15.77
C ASN A 54 -7.70 -1.54 -14.80
N LEU A 55 -6.48 -1.39 -14.27
CA LEU A 55 -6.12 -0.38 -13.27
C LEU A 55 -4.81 0.31 -13.66
N CYS A 56 -4.63 1.52 -13.14
CA CYS A 56 -3.36 2.23 -13.21
C CYS A 56 -2.43 1.73 -12.10
N VAL A 57 -1.25 1.22 -12.46
CA VAL A 57 -0.26 0.68 -11.53
C VAL A 57 0.87 1.68 -11.37
N HIS A 58 1.12 2.16 -10.15
CA HIS A 58 2.26 3.00 -9.80
C HIS A 58 3.53 2.14 -9.71
N ASN A 59 4.62 2.61 -10.28
CA ASN A 59 5.90 1.90 -10.36
C ASN A 59 7.05 2.76 -9.83
#